data_AF-A0A1S2PYW4-F1
#
_entry.id   AF-A0A1S2PYW4-F1
#
_cell.length_a   1.000
_cell.length_b   1.000
_cell.length_c   1.000
_cell.angle_alpha   90.00
_cell.angle_beta   90.00
_cell.angle_gamma   90.00
#
_symmetry.space_group_name_H-M   'P 1'
#
loop_
_entity.id
_entity.type
_entity.pdbx_description
1 polymer ?
#
loop_
_entity_poly.entity_id
_entity_poly.type
_entity_poly.pdbx_seq_one_letter_code
_entity_poly.pdbx_strand_id
1 'polypeptide(L)'
;MRIPKWKIKGVTDDFTECGCCGRRGLKRTVALMPLDADENEDGTAEDVAYYGTSCAATALGWTQSKVTDTARAAQAKREQRDAYARMMISLYAPVEFAPVREKARLFYGRNRSLRDTGVKATEEVAKLLANARATLADTTTGPARPSRIEDFRRYLVIFSSDQQIHRVLHVPDDEGKRQEQATAAARRAKEIRGSVLVVAALDGEAARDVAYSHRLAPEWIEKAWQDAHV
;
A
#
# COMPACT_ATOMS: atom_id res chain seq x y z
N MET A 1 13.54 -37.11 8.84
CA MET A 1 12.94 -35.91 8.26
C MET A 1 12.59 -34.96 9.40
N ARG A 2 13.16 -33.75 9.46
CA ARG A 2 12.71 -32.74 10.43
C ARG A 2 11.33 -32.27 9.97
N ILE A 3 10.36 -32.19 10.88
CA ILE A 3 9.07 -31.57 10.60
C ILE A 3 9.35 -30.07 10.51
N PRO A 4 9.06 -29.40 9.37
CA PRO A 4 9.28 -27.96 9.25
C PRO A 4 8.49 -27.24 10.34
N LYS A 5 9.13 -26.29 11.03
CA LYS A 5 8.38 -25.29 11.80
C LYS A 5 7.74 -24.33 10.80
N TRP A 6 6.54 -23.84 11.10
CA TRP A 6 5.78 -23.01 10.18
C TRP A 6 5.41 -21.67 10.82
N LYS A 7 5.41 -20.61 10.01
CA LYS A 7 4.87 -19.29 10.37
C LYS A 7 3.71 -18.94 9.46
N ILE A 8 2.59 -18.50 10.05
CA ILE A 8 1.46 -18.00 9.29
C ILE A 8 1.80 -16.63 8.71
N LYS A 9 1.71 -16.48 7.39
CA LYS A 9 1.92 -15.20 6.68
C LYS A 9 0.60 -14.44 6.44
N GLY A 10 -0.53 -15.14 6.48
CA GLY A 10 -1.86 -14.58 6.26
C GLY A 10 -2.82 -15.60 5.67
N VAL A 11 -3.81 -15.10 4.95
CA VAL A 11 -4.76 -15.90 4.18
C VAL A 11 -4.80 -15.43 2.74
N THR A 12 -5.20 -16.31 1.82
CA THR A 12 -5.46 -15.95 0.43
C THR A 12 -6.64 -16.74 -0.12
N ASP A 13 -7.37 -16.12 -1.05
CA ASP A 13 -8.48 -16.72 -1.77
C ASP A 13 -8.04 -17.16 -3.20
N ASP A 14 -6.77 -16.90 -3.57
CA ASP A 14 -6.21 -17.24 -4.89
C ASP A 14 -5.91 -18.74 -5.03
N PHE A 15 -5.60 -19.42 -3.93
CA PHE A 15 -5.33 -20.84 -3.89
C PHE A 15 -6.53 -21.59 -3.34
N THR A 16 -7.17 -22.39 -4.20
CA THR A 16 -8.42 -23.10 -3.89
C THR A 16 -8.22 -24.61 -3.62
N GLU A 17 -6.97 -25.07 -3.59
CA GLU A 17 -6.58 -26.45 -3.28
C GLU A 17 -5.65 -26.49 -2.05
N CYS A 18 -5.84 -27.48 -1.17
CA CYS A 18 -4.99 -27.70 -0.01
C CYS A 18 -3.68 -28.41 -0.41
N GLY A 19 -2.53 -27.77 -0.21
CA GLY A 19 -1.22 -28.41 -0.46
C GLY A 19 -0.90 -29.60 0.45
N CYS A 20 -1.63 -29.81 1.55
CA CYS A 20 -1.40 -30.93 2.47
C CYS A 20 -2.20 -32.18 2.09
N CYS A 21 -3.47 -32.03 1.69
CA CYS A 21 -4.38 -33.16 1.47
C CYS A 21 -5.03 -33.19 0.08
N GLY A 22 -4.70 -32.24 -0.81
CA GLY A 22 -5.25 -32.15 -2.17
C GLY A 22 -6.73 -31.76 -2.25
N ARG A 23 -7.38 -31.41 -1.12
CA ARG A 23 -8.80 -31.00 -1.14
C ARG A 23 -8.97 -29.71 -1.95
N ARG A 24 -9.84 -29.76 -2.96
CA ARG A 24 -10.18 -28.64 -3.85
C ARG A 24 -11.44 -27.88 -3.43
N GLY A 25 -11.69 -26.74 -4.07
CA GLY A 25 -12.87 -25.90 -3.85
C GLY A 25 -12.84 -25.17 -2.51
N LEU A 26 -11.66 -24.93 -1.96
CA LEU A 26 -11.50 -24.11 -0.77
C LEU A 26 -11.79 -22.66 -1.11
N LYS A 27 -12.62 -22.00 -0.28
CA LYS A 27 -12.88 -20.56 -0.41
C LYS A 27 -11.68 -19.71 0.00
N ARG A 28 -10.79 -20.28 0.80
CA ARG A 28 -9.66 -19.61 1.44
C ARG A 28 -8.63 -20.63 1.93
N THR A 29 -7.36 -20.28 1.81
CA THR A 29 -6.23 -21.04 2.37
C THR A 29 -5.41 -20.17 3.33
N VAL A 30 -4.67 -20.83 4.22
CA VAL A 30 -3.69 -20.23 5.12
C VAL A 30 -2.31 -20.41 4.49
N ALA A 31 -1.58 -19.31 4.32
CA ALA A 31 -0.22 -19.31 3.81
C ALA A 31 0.77 -19.58 4.95
N LEU A 32 1.55 -20.65 4.82
CA LEU A 32 2.54 -21.10 5.79
C LEU A 32 3.94 -20.99 5.19
N MET A 33 4.78 -20.16 5.79
CA MET A 33 6.20 -20.04 5.46
C MET A 33 7.00 -21.04 6.32
N PRO A 34 7.85 -21.89 5.72
CA PRO A 34 8.78 -22.73 6.47
C PRO A 34 9.75 -21.88 7.31
N LEU A 35 10.15 -22.43 8.45
CA LEU A 35 11.14 -21.84 9.34
C LEU A 35 12.34 -22.78 9.52
N ASP A 36 13.53 -22.19 9.66
CA ASP A 36 14.77 -22.91 9.95
C ASP A 36 14.85 -23.33 11.43
N ALA A 37 15.99 -23.90 11.82
CA ALA A 37 16.22 -24.34 13.20
C ALA A 37 16.24 -23.17 14.22
N ASP A 38 16.58 -21.97 13.76
CA ASP A 38 16.69 -20.74 14.55
C ASP A 38 15.40 -19.91 14.50
N GLU A 39 14.32 -20.46 13.93
CA GLU A 39 13.01 -19.83 13.75
C GLU A 39 12.97 -18.63 12.79
N ASN A 40 13.97 -18.51 11.91
CA ASN A 40 13.94 -17.56 10.81
C ASN A 40 13.19 -18.15 9.61
N GLU A 41 12.68 -17.28 8.72
CA GLU A 41 12.01 -17.73 7.49
C GLU A 41 13.02 -18.46 6.58
N ASP A 42 12.70 -19.71 6.23
CA ASP A 42 13.56 -20.63 5.48
C ASP A 42 12.99 -20.87 4.07
N GLY A 43 12.99 -19.82 3.26
CA GLY A 43 12.49 -19.89 1.89
C GLY A 43 12.05 -18.54 1.32
N THR A 44 11.50 -18.62 0.12
CA THR A 44 10.95 -17.50 -0.64
C THR A 44 9.44 -17.65 -0.79
N ALA A 45 8.79 -16.76 -1.56
CA ALA A 45 7.37 -16.88 -1.86
C ALA A 45 7.00 -18.22 -2.54
N GLU A 46 7.94 -18.87 -3.24
CA GLU A 46 7.75 -20.16 -3.90
C GLU A 46 7.67 -21.33 -2.91
N ASP A 47 8.26 -21.19 -1.73
CA ASP A 47 8.31 -22.23 -0.68
C ASP A 47 7.08 -22.17 0.25
N VAL A 48 6.17 -21.22 0.02
CA VAL A 48 4.98 -21.02 0.84
C VAL A 48 3.98 -22.13 0.59
N ALA A 49 3.58 -22.83 1.65
CA ALA A 49 2.55 -23.85 1.60
C ALA A 49 1.16 -23.25 1.84
N TYR A 50 0.18 -23.60 1.01
CA TYR A 50 -1.21 -23.13 1.11
C TYR A 50 -2.12 -24.24 1.62
N TYR A 51 -2.48 -24.19 2.90
CA TYR A 51 -3.29 -25.23 3.54
C TYR A 51 -4.70 -24.74 3.88
N GLY A 52 -5.67 -25.65 3.81
CA GLY A 52 -6.96 -25.42 4.48
C GLY A 52 -6.77 -25.28 5.99
N THR A 53 -7.66 -24.57 6.67
CA THR A 53 -7.52 -24.24 8.10
C THR A 53 -7.33 -25.47 9.00
N SER A 54 -7.99 -26.58 8.71
CA SER A 54 -7.83 -27.84 9.45
C SER A 54 -6.44 -28.44 9.27
N CYS A 55 -5.93 -28.52 8.04
CA CYS A 55 -4.59 -29.01 7.76
C CYS A 55 -3.50 -28.10 8.33
N ALA A 56 -3.70 -26.78 8.28
CA ALA A 56 -2.82 -25.81 8.93
C ALA A 56 -2.78 -26.01 10.45
N ALA A 57 -3.93 -26.25 11.08
CA ALA A 57 -4.02 -26.53 12.51
C ALA A 57 -3.24 -27.80 12.88
N THR A 58 -3.36 -28.87 12.09
CA THR A 58 -2.56 -30.09 12.26
C THR A 58 -1.07 -29.83 12.08
N ALA A 59 -0.67 -29.12 11.02
CA ALA A 59 0.74 -28.82 10.73
C ALA A 59 1.42 -27.97 11.82
N LEU A 60 0.66 -27.07 12.45
CA LEU A 60 1.14 -26.19 13.53
C LEU A 60 0.99 -26.79 14.94
N GLY A 61 0.27 -27.91 15.08
CA GLY A 61 -0.12 -28.45 16.39
C GLY A 61 -1.05 -27.50 17.18
N TRP A 62 -1.88 -26.73 16.48
CA TRP A 62 -2.75 -25.70 17.07
C TRP A 62 -4.23 -26.05 16.91
N THR A 63 -5.10 -25.30 17.60
CA THR A 63 -6.54 -25.33 17.33
C THR A 63 -6.87 -24.52 16.07
N GLN A 64 -7.95 -24.88 15.37
CA GLN A 64 -8.41 -24.14 14.19
C GLN A 64 -8.76 -22.67 14.52
N SER A 65 -9.27 -22.40 15.73
CA SER A 65 -9.52 -21.02 16.19
C SER A 65 -8.23 -20.22 16.25
N LYS A 66 -7.19 -20.77 16.91
CA LYS A 66 -5.89 -20.10 17.02
C LYS A 66 -5.26 -19.82 15.65
N VAL A 67 -5.36 -20.78 14.72
CA VAL A 67 -4.93 -20.57 13.33
C VAL A 67 -5.70 -19.42 12.68
N THR A 68 -7.02 -19.41 12.80
CA THR A 68 -7.87 -18.38 12.20
C THR A 68 -7.55 -16.99 12.75
N ASP A 69 -7.42 -16.86 14.07
CA ASP A 69 -7.12 -15.59 14.72
C ASP A 69 -5.72 -15.08 14.36
N THR A 70 -4.73 -15.98 14.35
CA THR A 70 -3.35 -15.64 13.98
C THR A 70 -3.25 -15.26 12.50
N ALA A 71 -3.96 -15.97 11.62
CA ALA A 71 -3.97 -15.67 10.19
C ALA A 71 -4.65 -14.33 9.88
N ARG A 72 -5.75 -14.00 10.57
CA ARG A 72 -6.38 -12.68 10.50
C ARG A 72 -5.45 -11.57 10.99
N ALA A 73 -4.77 -11.78 12.12
CA ALA A 73 -3.82 -10.81 12.64
C ALA A 73 -2.62 -10.61 11.69
N ALA A 74 -2.10 -11.68 11.08
CA ALA A 74 -1.03 -11.60 10.09
C ALA A 74 -1.48 -10.86 8.82
N GLN A 75 -2.69 -11.15 8.34
CA GLN A 75 -3.30 -10.47 7.21
C GLN A 75 -3.48 -8.97 7.47
N ALA A 76 -4.05 -8.59 8.62
CA ALA A 76 -4.23 -7.18 9.00
C ALA A 76 -2.88 -6.44 9.08
N LYS A 77 -1.83 -7.07 9.63
CA LYS A 77 -0.47 -6.50 9.66
C LYS A 77 0.12 -6.32 8.25
N ARG A 78 -0.18 -7.21 7.31
CA ARG A 78 0.21 -7.05 5.90
C ARG A 78 -0.55 -5.88 5.27
N GLU A 79 -1.86 -5.83 5.42
CA GLU A 79 -2.69 -4.74 4.88
C GLU A 79 -2.23 -3.38 5.40
N GLN A 80 -1.86 -3.27 6.68
CA GLN A 80 -1.29 -2.05 7.23
C GLN A 80 0.07 -1.69 6.61
N ARG A 81 0.95 -2.68 6.40
CA ARG A 81 2.24 -2.47 5.72
C ARG A 81 2.05 -2.04 4.26
N ASP A 82 1.08 -2.62 3.57
CA ASP A 82 0.73 -2.29 2.19
C ASP A 82 0.18 -0.87 2.08
N ALA A 83 -0.73 -0.48 2.98
CA ALA A 83 -1.26 0.87 3.05
C ALA A 83 -0.14 1.91 3.28
N TYR A 84 0.77 1.62 4.22
CA TYR A 84 1.94 2.46 4.47
C TYR A 84 2.87 2.53 3.23
N ALA A 85 3.13 1.41 2.56
CA ALA A 85 3.96 1.38 1.37
C ALA A 85 3.34 2.19 0.21
N ARG A 86 2.03 2.06 -0.02
CA ARG A 86 1.33 2.87 -1.04
C ARG A 86 1.37 4.36 -0.72
N MET A 87 1.22 4.72 0.55
CA MET A 87 1.39 6.10 1.00
C MET A 87 2.81 6.62 0.72
N MET A 88 3.85 5.86 1.08
CA MET A 88 5.24 6.25 0.82
C MET A 88 5.52 6.44 -0.67
N ILE A 89 5.07 5.51 -1.52
CA ILE A 89 5.23 5.62 -2.97
C ILE A 89 4.46 6.82 -3.51
N SER A 90 3.19 6.99 -3.12
CA SER A 90 2.35 8.10 -3.60
C SER A 90 2.93 9.47 -3.25
N LEU A 91 3.58 9.58 -2.08
CA LEU A 91 4.23 10.82 -1.66
C LEU A 91 5.56 11.07 -2.38
N TYR A 92 6.42 10.06 -2.47
CA TYR A 92 7.82 10.29 -2.81
C TYR A 92 8.22 9.90 -4.22
N ALA A 93 7.49 8.98 -4.88
CA ALA A 93 7.82 8.58 -6.25
C ALA A 93 7.76 9.76 -7.24
N PRO A 94 6.80 10.71 -7.15
CA PRO A 94 6.77 11.86 -8.05
C PRO A 94 7.99 12.78 -7.94
N VAL A 95 8.69 12.77 -6.79
CA VAL A 95 9.91 13.57 -6.58
C VAL A 95 11.19 12.74 -6.62
N GLU A 96 11.11 11.46 -7.03
CA GLU A 96 12.26 10.55 -7.06
C GLU A 96 13.39 11.07 -7.96
N PHE A 97 13.05 11.78 -9.04
CA PHE A 97 14.01 12.37 -9.97
C PHE A 97 14.10 13.90 -9.86
N ALA A 98 13.43 14.50 -8.88
CA ALA A 98 13.49 15.95 -8.65
C ALA A 98 14.87 16.37 -8.10
N PRO A 99 15.26 17.66 -8.24
CA PRO A 99 16.44 18.22 -7.62
C PRO A 99 16.48 17.99 -6.10
N VAL A 100 17.69 17.89 -5.53
CA VAL A 100 17.92 17.63 -4.09
C VAL A 100 17.12 18.58 -3.19
N ARG A 101 17.01 19.85 -3.58
CA ARG A 101 16.25 20.88 -2.83
C ARG A 101 14.77 20.51 -2.69
N GLU A 102 14.14 20.00 -3.74
CA GLU A 102 12.72 19.67 -3.74
C GLU A 102 12.44 18.37 -2.98
N LYS A 103 13.32 17.37 -3.12
CA LYS A 103 13.29 16.16 -2.26
C LYS A 103 13.37 16.52 -0.78
N ALA A 104 14.33 17.39 -0.42
CA ALA A 104 14.52 17.86 0.94
C ALA A 104 13.32 18.65 1.46
N ARG A 105 12.75 19.53 0.63
CA ARG A 105 11.56 20.31 0.97
C ARG A 105 10.37 19.42 1.32
N LEU A 106 10.09 18.40 0.50
CA LEU A 106 9.00 17.46 0.76
C LEU A 106 9.28 16.62 2.01
N PHE A 107 10.48 16.03 2.10
CA PHE A 107 10.86 15.15 3.21
C PHE A 107 10.84 15.86 4.57
N TYR A 108 11.56 16.98 4.73
CA TYR A 108 11.59 17.71 6.01
C TYR A 108 10.29 18.47 6.29
N GLY A 109 9.51 18.81 5.25
CA GLY A 109 8.17 19.37 5.43
C GLY A 109 7.26 18.45 6.24
N ARG A 110 7.35 17.14 6.00
CA ARG A 110 6.64 16.10 6.78
C ARG A 110 7.41 15.67 8.03
N ASN A 111 8.74 15.58 7.94
CA ASN A 111 9.60 15.07 9.01
C ASN A 111 10.37 16.21 9.68
N ARG A 112 9.64 17.19 10.23
CA ARG A 112 10.26 18.42 10.78
C ARG A 112 11.29 18.12 11.86
N SER A 113 11.06 17.09 12.68
CA SER A 113 11.98 16.66 13.74
C SER A 113 13.32 16.12 13.21
N LEU A 114 13.39 15.70 11.95
CA LEU A 114 14.61 15.15 11.34
C LEU A 114 15.45 16.21 10.62
N ARG A 115 15.05 17.48 10.63
CA ARG A 115 15.76 18.53 9.90
C ARG A 115 17.18 18.78 10.42
N ASP A 116 17.35 18.69 11.74
CA ASP A 116 18.60 19.05 12.42
C ASP A 116 19.40 17.83 12.90
N THR A 117 19.00 16.62 12.50
CA THR A 117 19.63 15.36 12.94
C THR A 117 20.77 14.90 12.03
N GLY A 118 21.07 15.64 10.96
CA GLY A 118 22.08 15.26 9.96
C GLY A 118 21.63 14.17 8.98
N VAL A 119 20.39 13.71 9.10
CA VAL A 119 19.77 12.76 8.16
C VAL A 119 19.67 13.40 6.78
N LYS A 120 20.16 12.74 5.74
CA LYS A 120 20.10 13.24 4.37
C LYS A 120 18.78 12.83 3.70
N ALA A 121 17.94 13.82 3.40
CA ALA A 121 16.62 13.60 2.80
C ALA A 121 16.64 12.71 1.54
N THR A 122 17.62 12.90 0.64
CA THR A 122 17.70 12.12 -0.61
C THR A 122 17.93 10.62 -0.35
N GLU A 123 18.81 10.29 0.60
CA GLU A 123 19.12 8.90 0.95
C GLU A 123 17.91 8.24 1.64
N GLU A 124 17.25 8.94 2.54
CA GLU A 124 16.05 8.43 3.22
C GLU A 124 14.87 8.26 2.26
N VAL A 125 14.65 9.20 1.33
CA VAL A 125 13.60 9.06 0.31
C VAL A 125 13.85 7.82 -0.54
N ALA A 126 15.09 7.59 -0.98
CA ALA A 126 15.44 6.40 -1.76
C ALA A 126 15.20 5.11 -0.95
N LYS A 127 15.59 5.09 0.32
CA LYS A 127 15.37 3.96 1.24
C LYS A 127 13.87 3.68 1.47
N LEU A 128 13.07 4.71 1.71
CA LEU A 128 11.63 4.59 1.90
C LEU A 128 10.94 4.02 0.65
N LEU A 129 11.32 4.52 -0.54
CA LEU A 129 10.79 4.01 -1.81
C LEU A 129 11.22 2.56 -2.07
N ALA A 130 12.48 2.21 -1.83
CA ALA A 130 12.96 0.84 -2.00
C ALA A 130 12.20 -0.14 -1.09
N ASN A 131 12.05 0.21 0.19
CA ASN A 131 11.31 -0.61 1.15
C ASN A 131 9.83 -0.75 0.79
N ALA A 132 9.20 0.34 0.36
CA ALA A 132 7.79 0.32 -0.05
C ALA A 132 7.57 -0.55 -1.30
N ARG A 133 8.43 -0.41 -2.32
CA ARG A 133 8.38 -1.25 -3.53
C ARG A 133 8.61 -2.73 -3.21
N ALA A 134 9.60 -3.04 -2.38
CA ALA A 134 9.83 -4.42 -1.93
C ALA A 134 8.62 -5.00 -1.18
N THR A 135 7.98 -4.20 -0.33
CA THR A 135 6.75 -4.60 0.39
C THR A 135 5.63 -4.93 -0.58
N LEU A 136 5.39 -4.11 -1.60
CA LEU A 136 4.32 -4.32 -2.58
C LEU A 136 4.66 -5.40 -3.62
N ALA A 137 5.94 -5.71 -3.81
CA ALA A 137 6.41 -6.81 -4.64
C ALA A 137 6.31 -8.19 -3.95
N ASP A 138 6.09 -8.26 -2.63
CA ASP A 138 5.98 -9.52 -1.89
C ASP A 138 4.77 -10.36 -2.35
N THR A 139 5.02 -11.46 -3.05
CA THR A 139 3.98 -12.34 -3.62
C THR A 139 3.55 -13.49 -2.71
N THR A 140 4.02 -13.53 -1.45
CA THR A 140 3.78 -14.64 -0.50
C THR A 140 2.30 -14.94 -0.25
N THR A 141 1.40 -13.97 -0.44
CA THR A 141 -0.03 -14.10 -0.12
C THR A 141 -0.90 -13.46 -1.19
N GLY A 142 -0.45 -13.51 -2.44
CA GLY A 142 -1.18 -13.01 -3.61
C GLY A 142 -0.26 -12.32 -4.64
N PRO A 143 -0.82 -11.74 -5.71
CA PRO A 143 -0.03 -11.10 -6.75
C PRO A 143 0.70 -9.85 -6.25
N ALA A 144 1.71 -9.42 -7.02
CA ALA A 144 2.37 -8.15 -6.80
C ALA A 144 1.36 -6.99 -6.89
N ARG A 145 1.50 -6.01 -5.99
CA ARG A 145 0.61 -4.86 -5.90
C ARG A 145 1.17 -3.71 -6.75
N PRO A 146 0.29 -2.82 -7.27
CA PRO A 146 0.72 -1.65 -8.02
C PRO A 146 1.66 -0.77 -7.19
N SER A 147 2.77 -0.34 -7.76
CA SER A 147 3.87 0.29 -7.03
C SER A 147 4.71 1.27 -7.86
N ARG A 148 4.39 1.43 -9.14
CA ARG A 148 5.07 2.35 -10.05
C ARG A 148 4.24 3.60 -10.28
N ILE A 149 4.82 4.62 -10.91
CA ILE A 149 4.13 5.88 -11.15
C ILE A 149 3.02 5.74 -12.21
N GLU A 150 3.18 4.80 -13.13
CA GLU A 150 2.19 4.45 -14.16
C GLU A 150 0.93 3.79 -13.56
N ASP A 151 1.04 3.30 -12.32
CA ASP A 151 -0.10 2.73 -11.60
C ASP A 151 -0.95 3.81 -10.89
N PHE A 152 -0.52 5.08 -10.92
CA PHE A 152 -1.18 6.15 -10.18
C PHE A 152 -2.50 6.52 -10.85
N ARG A 153 -3.51 6.72 -10.01
CA ARG A 153 -4.83 7.17 -10.44
C ARG A 153 -5.09 8.58 -9.93
N ARG A 154 -5.94 9.31 -10.65
CA ARG A 154 -6.36 10.66 -10.24
C ARG A 154 -7.46 10.56 -9.19
N TYR A 155 -7.34 11.39 -8.17
CA TYR A 155 -8.31 11.54 -7.10
C TYR A 155 -8.67 13.00 -6.93
N LEU A 156 -9.97 13.27 -6.84
CA LEU A 156 -10.51 14.55 -6.43
C LEU A 156 -10.67 14.55 -4.92
N VAL A 157 -10.06 15.52 -4.26
CA VAL A 157 -10.10 15.73 -2.81
C VAL A 157 -10.84 17.02 -2.52
N ILE A 158 -11.92 16.92 -1.75
CA ILE A 158 -12.72 18.06 -1.29
C ILE A 158 -12.31 18.36 0.15
N PHE A 159 -11.83 19.57 0.39
CA PHE A 159 -11.56 20.11 1.73
C PHE A 159 -12.74 20.93 2.22
N SER A 160 -13.06 20.87 3.51
CA SER A 160 -13.95 21.83 4.18
C SER A 160 -13.22 23.15 4.47
N SER A 161 -13.96 24.15 4.95
CA SER A 161 -13.42 25.48 5.28
C SER A 161 -12.31 25.45 6.33
N ASP A 162 -12.35 24.48 7.24
CA ASP A 162 -11.35 24.23 8.29
C ASP A 162 -10.15 23.38 7.82
N GLN A 163 -10.01 23.19 6.50
CA GLN A 163 -8.92 22.43 5.87
C GLN A 163 -8.90 20.93 6.22
N GLN A 164 -10.01 20.37 6.74
CA GLN A 164 -10.16 18.92 6.86
C GLN A 164 -10.63 18.32 5.53
N ILE A 165 -10.23 17.08 5.24
CA ILE A 165 -10.73 16.36 4.07
C ILE A 165 -12.18 15.95 4.30
N HIS A 166 -13.09 16.53 3.53
CA HIS A 166 -14.50 16.16 3.51
C HIS A 166 -14.74 14.88 2.72
N ARG A 167 -14.11 14.75 1.55
CA ARG A 167 -14.32 13.59 0.66
C ARG A 167 -13.14 13.37 -0.29
N VAL A 168 -12.87 12.10 -0.61
CA VAL A 168 -11.97 11.69 -1.69
C VAL A 168 -12.75 10.85 -2.69
N LEU A 169 -12.58 11.15 -3.98
CA LEU A 169 -13.27 10.50 -5.08
C LEU A 169 -12.27 10.11 -6.17
N HIS A 170 -12.30 8.86 -6.62
CA HIS A 170 -11.57 8.44 -7.81
C HIS A 170 -12.09 9.21 -9.03
N VAL A 171 -11.21 9.75 -9.87
CA VAL A 171 -11.57 10.46 -11.09
C VAL A 171 -11.76 9.43 -12.22
N PRO A 172 -12.93 9.35 -12.85
CA PRO A 172 -13.16 8.42 -13.96
C PRO A 172 -12.30 8.75 -15.19
N ASP A 173 -11.97 7.72 -15.95
CA ASP A 173 -11.27 7.88 -17.23
C ASP A 173 -12.18 8.52 -18.29
N ASP A 174 -13.49 8.24 -18.23
CA ASP A 174 -14.51 8.82 -19.10
C ASP A 174 -14.65 10.33 -18.88
N GLU A 175 -14.51 11.11 -19.97
CA GLU A 175 -14.48 12.57 -19.92
C GLU A 175 -15.83 13.17 -19.47
N GLY A 176 -16.95 12.59 -19.90
CA GLY A 176 -18.28 13.05 -19.48
C GLY A 176 -18.48 12.90 -17.98
N LYS A 177 -18.21 11.71 -17.45
CA LYS A 177 -18.28 11.42 -16.00
C LYS A 177 -17.28 12.26 -15.21
N ARG A 178 -16.09 12.51 -15.77
CA ARG A 178 -15.08 13.39 -15.15
C ARG A 178 -15.59 14.82 -15.00
N GLN A 179 -16.17 15.39 -16.06
CA GLN A 179 -16.72 16.74 -16.04
C GLN A 179 -17.92 16.88 -15.09
N GLU A 180 -18.81 15.88 -15.09
CA GLU A 180 -19.93 15.81 -14.14
C GLU A 180 -19.43 15.76 -12.69
N GLN A 181 -18.46 14.89 -12.41
CA GLN A 181 -17.88 14.76 -11.07
C GLN A 181 -17.16 16.03 -10.61
N ALA A 182 -16.41 16.68 -11.50
CA ALA A 182 -15.74 17.95 -11.23
C ALA A 182 -16.75 19.05 -10.90
N THR A 183 -17.83 19.15 -11.66
CA THR A 183 -18.91 20.12 -11.43
C THR A 183 -19.62 19.86 -10.10
N ALA A 184 -19.95 18.60 -9.81
CA ALA A 184 -20.58 18.21 -8.55
C ALA A 184 -19.69 18.51 -7.34
N ALA A 185 -18.39 18.25 -7.47
CA ALA A 185 -17.42 18.55 -6.42
C ALA A 185 -17.25 20.05 -6.20
N ALA A 186 -17.18 20.86 -7.26
CA ALA A 186 -17.09 22.31 -7.17
C ALA A 186 -18.33 22.91 -6.49
N ARG A 187 -19.53 22.44 -6.85
CA ARG A 187 -20.77 22.83 -6.17
C ARG A 187 -20.72 22.49 -4.68
N ARG A 188 -20.29 21.26 -4.35
CA ARG A 188 -20.19 20.83 -2.95
C ARG A 188 -19.18 21.64 -2.16
N ALA A 189 -18.01 21.91 -2.72
CA ALA A 189 -17.00 22.76 -2.09
C ALA A 189 -17.55 24.16 -1.82
N LYS A 190 -18.31 24.75 -2.77
CA LYS A 190 -18.96 26.05 -2.57
C LYS A 190 -19.95 26.03 -1.40
N GLU A 191 -20.79 24.99 -1.29
CA GLU A 191 -21.76 24.82 -0.20
C GLU A 191 -21.10 24.80 1.18
N ILE A 192 -19.98 24.06 1.31
CA ILE A 192 -19.26 23.91 2.58
C ILE A 192 -18.16 24.97 2.79
N ARG A 193 -18.09 25.99 1.92
CA ARG A 193 -17.03 27.01 1.88
C ARG A 193 -15.62 26.40 1.87
N GLY A 194 -15.51 25.27 1.19
CA GLY A 194 -14.33 24.46 1.06
C GLY A 194 -13.53 24.72 -0.21
N SER A 195 -12.66 23.78 -0.55
CA SER A 195 -11.87 23.81 -1.79
C SER A 195 -11.77 22.42 -2.41
N VAL A 196 -11.38 22.36 -3.68
CA VAL A 196 -11.16 21.12 -4.42
C VAL A 196 -9.70 21.06 -4.87
N LEU A 197 -9.08 19.90 -4.72
CA LEU A 197 -7.75 19.59 -5.22
C LEU A 197 -7.79 18.28 -6.00
N VAL A 198 -7.05 18.19 -7.10
CA VAL A 198 -6.82 16.93 -7.80
C VAL A 198 -5.40 16.46 -7.50
N VAL A 199 -5.25 15.19 -7.11
CA VAL A 199 -3.95 14.57 -6.81
C VAL A 199 -3.83 13.23 -7.53
N ALA A 200 -2.60 12.78 -7.76
CA ALA A 200 -2.30 11.44 -8.22
C ALA A 200 -1.79 10.58 -7.06
N ALA A 201 -2.31 9.37 -6.90
CA ALA A 201 -1.89 8.42 -5.86
C ALA A 201 -2.21 6.98 -6.27
N LEU A 202 -1.66 6.00 -5.56
CA LEU A 202 -1.94 4.57 -5.81
C LEU A 202 -3.34 4.14 -5.35
N ASP A 203 -3.88 4.78 -4.31
CA ASP A 203 -5.24 4.55 -3.85
C ASP A 203 -5.85 5.80 -3.18
N GLY A 204 -7.14 5.71 -2.83
CA GLY A 204 -7.88 6.82 -2.22
C GLY A 204 -7.49 7.11 -0.76
N GLU A 205 -6.79 6.20 -0.07
CA GLU A 205 -6.26 6.46 1.27
C GLU A 205 -4.98 7.27 1.15
N ALA A 206 -4.03 6.82 0.34
CA ALA A 206 -2.80 7.55 0.02
C ALA A 206 -3.08 8.93 -0.61
N ALA A 207 -4.15 9.07 -1.40
CA ALA A 207 -4.58 10.37 -1.93
C ALA A 207 -4.87 11.41 -0.83
N ARG A 208 -5.32 10.99 0.37
CA ARG A 208 -5.51 11.91 1.50
C ARG A 208 -4.19 12.49 1.98
N ASP A 209 -3.20 11.63 2.19
CA ASP A 209 -1.85 12.03 2.60
C ASP A 209 -1.15 12.90 1.56
N VAL A 210 -1.31 12.56 0.28
CA VAL A 210 -0.78 13.36 -0.82
C VAL A 210 -1.44 14.74 -0.83
N ALA A 211 -2.76 14.83 -0.65
CA ALA A 211 -3.47 16.11 -0.65
C ALA A 211 -3.00 17.05 0.47
N TYR A 212 -2.73 16.55 1.68
CA TYR A 212 -2.12 17.35 2.74
C TYR A 212 -0.68 17.79 2.40
N SER A 213 0.05 16.98 1.62
CA SER A 213 1.45 17.22 1.27
C SER A 213 1.62 18.04 -0.02
N HIS A 214 0.58 18.16 -0.84
CA HIS A 214 0.63 18.76 -2.18
C HIS A 214 1.16 20.20 -2.18
N ARG A 215 0.99 20.94 -1.08
CA ARG A 215 1.52 22.30 -0.92
C ARG A 215 3.05 22.38 -0.90
N LEU A 216 3.74 21.26 -0.72
CA LEU A 216 5.19 21.22 -0.61
C LEU A 216 5.89 21.12 -1.96
N ALA A 217 5.32 20.42 -2.95
CA ALA A 217 5.95 20.18 -4.25
C ALA A 217 4.93 19.98 -5.41
N PRO A 218 3.99 20.92 -5.66
CA PRO A 218 2.90 20.73 -6.62
C PRO A 218 3.40 20.50 -8.06
N GLU A 219 4.38 21.30 -8.50
CA GLU A 219 4.90 21.28 -9.88
C GLU A 219 5.53 19.92 -10.24
N TRP A 220 6.28 19.32 -9.30
CA TRP A 220 6.92 18.03 -9.55
C TRP A 220 5.95 16.87 -9.52
N ILE A 221 4.92 16.95 -8.68
CA ILE A 221 3.86 15.94 -8.65
C ILE A 221 3.11 15.93 -9.99
N GLU A 222 2.76 17.11 -10.50
CA GLU A 222 2.07 17.25 -11.79
C GLU A 222 2.96 16.81 -12.95
N LYS A 223 4.21 17.27 -12.99
CA LYS A 223 5.17 16.92 -14.04
C LYS A 223 5.43 15.41 -14.11
N ALA A 224 5.74 14.78 -12.98
CA ALA A 224 6.05 13.35 -12.96
C ALA A 224 4.87 12.49 -13.41
N TRP A 225 3.65 12.93 -13.11
CA TRP A 225 2.45 12.24 -13.61
C TRP A 225 2.28 12.42 -15.12
N GLN A 226 2.49 13.63 -15.65
CA GLN A 226 2.44 13.91 -17.09
C GLN A 226 3.48 13.07 -17.84
N ASP A 227 4.74 13.07 -17.40
CA ASP A 227 5.83 12.33 -18.03
C ASP A 227 5.55 10.80 -18.11
N ALA A 228 4.78 10.25 -17.17
CA ALA A 228 4.45 8.83 -17.11
C ALA A 228 3.22 8.41 -17.93
N HIS A 229 2.38 9.35 -18.38
CA HIS A 229 1.09 9.08 -19.02
C HIS A 229 0.87 9.83 -20.34
N VAL A 230 1.97 10.28 -20.97
CA VAL A 230 2.03 10.82 -22.34
C VAL A 230 2.38 9.70 -23.31
#